data_AF-A0A2R7S1D9-F1
#
_entry.id   AF-A0A2R7S1D9-F1
#
_cell.length_a   1.000
_cell.length_b   1.000
_cell.length_c   1.000
_cell.angle_alpha   90.00
_cell.angle_beta   90.00
_cell.angle_gamma   90.00
#
_symmetry.space_group_name_H-M   'P 1'
#
loop_
_entity.id
_entity.type
_entity.pdbx_description
1 polymer ?
#
loop_
_entity_poly.entity_id
_entity_poly.type
_entity_poly.pdbx_seq_one_letter_code
_entity_poly.pdbx_strand_id
1 'polypeptide(L)' 'PLREPVVRHGPFVMSDEGQVVAALQRFQAGGMGRLSARAVPAPLPDFQEPRTRKKDPS' A
#
# COMPACT_ATOMS: atom_id res chain seq x y z
N PRO A 1 15.51 22.55 -2.12
CA PRO A 1 15.90 21.72 -0.96
C PRO A 1 15.23 22.27 0.30
N LEU A 2 14.76 21.43 1.21
CA LEU A 2 13.99 21.86 2.38
C LEU A 2 14.84 22.59 3.44
N ARG A 3 16.17 22.44 3.42
CA ARG A 3 17.12 23.10 4.35
C ARG A 3 16.83 22.84 5.85
N GLU A 4 16.09 21.78 6.14
CA GLU A 4 15.84 21.32 7.50
C GLU A 4 16.87 20.26 7.90
N PRO A 5 17.22 20.15 9.20
CA PRO A 5 18.00 19.04 9.71
C PRO A 5 17.28 17.71 9.42
N VAL A 6 18.07 16.65 9.18
CA VAL A 6 17.54 15.32 8.84
C VAL A 6 18.25 14.27 9.69
N VAL A 7 17.47 13.54 10.48
CA VAL A 7 17.90 12.37 11.25
C VAL A 7 17.14 11.15 10.72
N ARG A 8 17.85 10.03 10.50
CA ARG A 8 17.30 8.81 9.89
C ARG A 8 17.61 7.59 10.76
N HIS A 9 16.58 6.82 11.11
CA HIS A 9 16.76 5.55 11.79
C HIS A 9 15.74 4.52 11.29
N GLY A 10 16.22 3.55 10.51
CA GLY A 10 15.37 2.55 9.87
C GLY A 10 14.25 3.19 9.03
N PRO A 11 12.96 2.90 9.30
CA PRO A 11 11.83 3.47 8.57
C PRO A 11 11.44 4.89 9.02
N PHE A 12 12.13 5.48 9.99
CA PHE A 12 11.80 6.79 10.56
C PHE A 12 12.80 7.87 10.10
N VAL A 13 12.28 9.01 9.64
CA VAL A 13 13.05 10.18 9.22
C VAL A 13 12.39 11.43 9.81
N MET A 14 13.12 12.20 10.62
CA MET A 14 12.61 13.36 11.37
C MET A 14 13.66 14.48 11.42
N SER A 15 13.33 15.62 12.04
CA SER A 15 14.25 16.75 12.16
C SER A 15 15.29 16.59 13.26
N ASP A 16 15.03 15.79 14.29
CA ASP A 16 15.94 15.57 15.43
C ASP A 16 15.83 14.16 16.02
N GLU A 17 16.80 13.79 16.87
CA GLU A 17 16.86 12.46 17.50
C GLU A 17 15.69 12.18 18.44
N GLY A 18 15.21 13.19 19.17
CA GLY A 18 14.09 13.05 20.11
C GLY A 18 12.79 12.66 19.39
N GLN A 19 12.54 13.24 18.22
CA GLN A 19 11.41 12.88 17.37
C GLN A 19 11.50 11.45 16.85
N VAL A 20 12.70 10.97 16.49
CA VAL A 20 12.91 9.57 16.10
C VAL A 20 12.61 8.63 17.28
N VAL A 21 13.11 8.94 18.48
CA VAL A 21 12.85 8.14 19.70
C VAL A 21 11.34 8.09 19.99
N ALA A 22 10.65 9.22 19.94
CA ALA A 22 9.21 9.29 20.16
C ALA A 22 8.41 8.47 19.11
N ALA A 23 8.79 8.55 17.83
CA ALA A 23 8.17 7.76 16.77
C ALA A 23 8.37 6.27 16.98
N LEU A 24 9.57 5.86 17.39
CA LEU A 24 9.90 4.47 17.68
C LEU A 24 9.11 3.94 18.88
N GLN A 25 9.03 4.69 19.97
CA GLN A 25 8.22 4.34 21.14
C GLN A 25 6.73 4.17 20.76
N ARG A 26 6.19 5.11 19.98
CA ARG A 26 4.81 5.04 19.51
C ARG A 26 4.57 3.82 18.62
N PHE A 27 5.52 3.46 17.76
CA PHE A 27 5.42 2.23 16.95
C PHE A 27 5.42 0.98 17.80
N GLN A 28 6.36 0.86 18.75
CA GLN A 28 6.48 -0.29 19.64
C GLN A 28 5.23 -0.44 20.54
N ALA A 29 4.65 0.68 20.97
CA ALA A 29 3.40 0.70 21.72
C ALA A 29 2.14 0.44 20.85
N GLY A 30 2.27 0.26 19.54
CA GLY A 30 1.13 0.09 18.63
C GLY A 30 0.33 1.37 18.36
N GLY A 31 0.82 2.54 18.81
CA GLY A 31 0.16 3.84 18.68
C GLY A 31 0.12 4.43 17.26
N MET A 32 0.67 3.73 16.27
CA MET A 32 0.60 4.10 14.84
C MET A 32 -0.56 3.42 14.09
N GLY A 33 -1.33 2.56 14.76
CA GLY A 33 -2.40 1.79 14.13
C GLY A 33 -1.87 0.65 13.25
N ARG A 34 -2.79 -0.03 12.55
CA ARG A 34 -2.47 -1.16 11.67
C ARG A 34 -3.17 -0.96 10.34
N LEU A 35 -2.41 -0.98 9.26
CA LEU A 35 -2.95 -0.95 7.91
C LEU A 35 -3.36 -2.38 7.52
N SER A 36 -4.57 -2.54 6.99
CA SER A 36 -4.97 -3.78 6.34
C SER A 36 -4.15 -3.97 5.07
N ALA A 37 -3.84 -5.22 4.74
CA ALA A 37 -3.25 -5.53 3.44
C ALA A 37 -4.17 -5.01 2.34
N ARG A 38 -3.59 -4.30 1.37
CA ARG A 38 -4.35 -3.83 0.20
C ARG A 38 -4.86 -5.07 -0.53
N ALA A 39 -6.18 -5.17 -0.69
CA ALA A 39 -6.77 -6.21 -1.52
C ALA A 39 -6.22 -6.03 -2.94
N VAL A 40 -5.52 -7.05 -3.44
CA VAL A 40 -5.21 -7.14 -4.86
C VAL A 40 -6.56 -7.37 -5.54
N PRO A 41 -7.01 -6.50 -6.46
CA PRO A 41 -8.26 -6.73 -7.16
C PRO A 41 -8.18 -8.08 -7.86
N ALA A 42 -9.26 -8.87 -7.76
CA ALA A 42 -9.35 -10.13 -8.51
C ALA A 42 -9.12 -9.84 -10.00
N PRO A 43 -8.46 -10.75 -10.74
CA PRO A 43 -8.35 -10.61 -12.19
C PRO A 43 -9.76 -10.43 -12.77
N LEU A 44 -9.88 -9.47 -13.71
CA LEU A 44 -11.14 -9.24 -14.42
C LEU A 44 -11.60 -10.57 -15.05
N PRO A 45 -12.91 -10.89 -15.05
CA PRO A 45 -13.38 -12.08 -15.73
C PRO A 45 -12.98 -11.99 -17.20
N ASP A 46 -12.37 -13.06 -17.73
CA ASP A 46 -12.05 -13.17 -19.14
C ASP A 46 -13.30 -12.86 -19.95
N PHE A 47 -13.19 -11.92 -20.90
CA PHE A 47 -14.25 -11.65 -21.86
C PHE A 47 -14.60 -12.96 -22.57
N GLN A 48 -15.76 -13.54 -22.26
CA GLN A 48 -16.24 -14.70 -23.01
C GLN A 48 -16.61 -14.24 -24.42
N GLU A 49 -15.79 -14.64 -25.39
CA GLU A 49 -16.05 -14.50 -26.81
C GLU A 49 -17.48 -14.99 -27.13
N PRO A 50 -18.32 -14.20 -27.81
CA PRO A 50 -19.68 -14.63 -28.13
C PRO A 50 -19.63 -15.86 -29.04
N ARG A 51 -20.06 -17.01 -28.53
CA ARG A 51 -20.20 -18.24 -29.33
C ARG A 51 -21.13 -17.95 -30.50
N THR A 52 -20.57 -17.92 -31.71
CA THR A 52 -21.31 -17.72 -32.95
C THR A 52 -22.41 -18.79 -33.05
N ARG A 53 -23.67 -18.36 -33.14
CA ARG A 53 -24.78 -19.26 -33.53
C ARG A 53 -24.45 -19.80 -34.91
N LYS A 54 -24.27 -21.11 -35.04
CA LYS A 54 -24.43 -21.76 -36.34
C LYS A 54 -25.89 -21.56 -36.77
N LYS A 55 -26.07 -20.97 -37.94
CA LYS A 55 -27.36 -20.85 -38.62
C LYS A 55 -27.55 -22.14 -39.42
N ASP A 56 -28.50 -22.96 -39.00
CA ASP A 56 -28.87 -24.17 -39.74
C ASP A 56 -29.45 -23.77 -41.11
N PRO A 57 -28.97 -24.33 -42.24
CA PRO A 57 -29.60 -24.11 -43.54
C PRO A 57 -30.82 -25.02 -43.70
N SER A 58 -31.87 -24.44 -44.30
CA SER A 58 -33.14 -25.07 -44.71
C SER A 58 -32.98 -26.31 -45.57
#